data_AF-A0A0F9KKH3-F1
#
_entry.id   AF-A0A0F9KKH3-F1
#
_cell.length_a   1.000
_cell.length_b   1.000
_cell.length_c   1.000
_cell.angle_alpha   90.00
_cell.angle_beta   90.00
_cell.angle_gamma   90.00
#
_symmetry.space_group_name_H-M   'P 1'
#
loop_
_entity.id
_entity.type
_entity.pdbx_description
1 polymer ?
#
loop_
_entity_poly.entity_id
_entity_poly.type
_entity_poly.pdbx_seq_one_letter_code
_entity_poly.pdbx_strand_id
1 'polypeptide(L)'
;MAILKAPLLSLGAAGQIAKSLVYFPWKGLNVVREYVVPSNPKTALQVTQRGYLAAAVQLIHDAQAQATNPLGSVDQVAYSALASAKGRIQTWFNAACKLYLDVIRAGDVPIVYRDATVSVTTPNPFTCIIYLEEETGSTLAAGKFYFGTSKTNLINVQAAVIVPGVSAGITAIDLSAFLIAGIKYFYQFRPDAADGCEGADSGIYNFYAT
;
A
#
# COMPACT_ATOMS: atom_id res chain seq x y z
N MET A 1 3.80 -34.15 26.75
CA MET A 1 2.94 -35.10 26.01
C MET A 1 3.27 -36.48 26.51
N ALA A 2 2.30 -37.17 27.11
CA ALA A 2 2.52 -38.52 27.64
C ALA A 2 2.24 -39.57 26.55
N ILE A 3 3.10 -40.58 26.46
CA ILE A 3 2.87 -41.77 25.63
C ILE A 3 1.92 -42.68 26.41
N LEU A 4 0.75 -42.99 25.85
CA LEU A 4 -0.27 -43.78 26.54
C LEU A 4 -0.41 -45.17 25.92
N LYS A 5 -0.43 -46.19 26.77
CA LYS A 5 -0.83 -47.55 26.36
C LYS A 5 -2.36 -47.63 26.44
N ALA A 6 -3.02 -48.01 25.35
CA ALA A 6 -4.47 -48.09 25.20
C ALA A 6 -5.22 -46.74 25.41
N PRO A 7 -5.10 -45.78 24.46
CA PRO A 7 -5.63 -44.41 24.61
C PRO A 7 -7.13 -44.35 24.93
N LEU A 8 -7.96 -45.20 24.34
CA LEU A 8 -9.34 -45.43 24.79
C LEU A 8 -9.75 -46.84 24.36
N LEU A 9 -9.77 -47.79 25.31
CA LEU A 9 -10.30 -49.16 25.13
C LEU A 9 -9.88 -49.86 23.82
N SER A 10 -8.64 -49.65 23.35
CA SER A 10 -8.05 -50.33 22.19
C SER A 10 -8.66 -50.01 20.80
N LEU A 11 -9.31 -48.85 20.59
CA LEU A 11 -9.97 -48.51 19.32
C LEU A 11 -9.43 -47.24 18.65
N GLY A 12 -8.11 -47.11 18.43
CA GLY A 12 -7.53 -46.06 17.56
C GLY A 12 -8.14 -44.64 17.72
N ALA A 13 -8.59 -44.29 18.93
CA ALA A 13 -9.61 -43.28 19.10
C ALA A 13 -9.02 -41.90 18.78
N ALA A 14 -9.75 -41.12 17.98
CA ALA A 14 -9.38 -39.78 17.59
C ALA A 14 -10.50 -38.80 17.92
N GLY A 15 -10.14 -37.60 18.36
CA GLY A 15 -11.07 -36.52 18.68
C GLY A 15 -11.02 -36.08 20.14
N GLN A 16 -11.91 -35.15 20.47
CA GLN A 16 -12.00 -34.56 21.81
C GLN A 16 -13.03 -35.29 22.67
N ILE A 17 -12.73 -35.47 23.96
CA ILE A 17 -13.69 -35.92 24.96
C ILE A 17 -13.93 -34.78 25.93
N ALA A 18 -15.22 -34.44 26.11
CA ALA A 18 -15.70 -33.48 27.11
C ALA A 18 -14.96 -32.12 27.16
N LYS A 19 -14.31 -31.70 26.06
CA LYS A 19 -13.45 -30.51 26.02
C LYS A 19 -12.37 -30.50 27.11
N SER A 20 -11.89 -31.68 27.51
CA SER A 20 -10.83 -31.83 28.51
C SER A 20 -9.60 -32.51 27.92
N LEU A 21 -9.80 -33.47 27.03
CA LEU A 21 -8.72 -34.25 26.42
C LEU A 21 -8.94 -34.40 24.91
N VAL A 22 -7.85 -34.42 24.15
CA VAL A 22 -7.83 -34.70 22.72
C VAL A 22 -6.93 -35.89 22.44
N TYR A 23 -7.50 -36.92 21.82
CA TYR A 23 -6.82 -38.13 21.38
C TYR A 23 -6.50 -38.03 19.90
N PHE A 24 -5.26 -38.32 19.51
CA PHE A 24 -4.83 -38.32 18.13
C PHE A 24 -3.53 -39.12 17.96
N PRO A 25 -3.25 -39.65 16.75
CA PRO A 25 -1.94 -40.21 16.44
C PRO A 25 -0.91 -39.09 16.23
N TRP A 26 0.26 -39.23 16.85
CA TRP A 26 1.40 -38.34 16.64
C TRP A 26 2.67 -39.15 16.43
N LYS A 27 3.25 -39.05 15.24
CA LYS A 27 4.49 -39.76 14.86
C LYS A 27 4.42 -41.28 15.15
N GLY A 28 3.31 -41.92 14.79
CA GLY A 28 3.09 -43.36 15.02
C GLY A 28 2.77 -43.74 16.48
N LEU A 29 2.69 -42.78 17.39
CA LEU A 29 2.31 -42.99 18.79
C LEU A 29 0.90 -42.51 19.03
N ASN A 30 0.14 -43.25 19.83
CA ASN A 30 -1.15 -42.79 20.34
C ASN A 30 -0.91 -41.87 21.53
N VAL A 31 -1.26 -40.60 21.37
CA VAL A 31 -1.01 -39.58 22.39
C VAL A 31 -2.31 -38.90 22.80
N VAL A 32 -2.32 -38.43 24.05
CA VAL A 32 -3.35 -37.52 24.54
C VAL A 32 -2.73 -36.20 24.93
N ARG A 33 -3.49 -35.14 24.73
CA ARG A 33 -3.19 -33.81 25.27
C ARG A 33 -4.43 -33.22 25.92
N GLU A 34 -4.21 -32.29 26.82
CA GLU A 34 -5.28 -31.43 27.33
C GLU A 34 -5.92 -30.66 26.17
N TYR A 35 -7.25 -30.56 26.22
CA TYR A 35 -7.99 -29.68 25.32
C TYR A 35 -7.73 -28.24 25.73
N VAL A 36 -6.72 -27.65 25.10
CA VAL A 36 -6.42 -26.23 25.27
C VAL A 36 -7.20 -25.46 24.21
N VAL A 37 -8.10 -24.58 24.64
CA VAL A 37 -8.59 -23.49 23.80
C VAL A 37 -7.51 -22.40 23.85
N PRO A 38 -6.78 -22.13 22.76
CA PRO A 38 -5.82 -21.04 22.76
C PRO A 38 -6.54 -19.75 23.13
N SER A 39 -6.03 -19.03 24.12
CA SER A 39 -6.55 -17.68 24.37
C SER A 39 -6.25 -16.84 23.14
N ASN A 40 -7.28 -16.21 22.57
CA ASN A 40 -7.13 -15.17 21.55
C ASN A 40 -7.54 -13.82 22.20
N PRO A 41 -6.76 -13.32 23.18
CA PRO A 41 -7.13 -12.11 23.89
C PRO A 41 -7.10 -10.94 22.93
N LYS A 42 -8.25 -10.25 22.75
CA LYS A 42 -8.36 -9.00 21.99
C LYS A 42 -7.75 -7.85 22.78
N THR A 43 -6.43 -7.86 22.92
CA THR A 43 -5.72 -6.78 23.63
C THR A 43 -5.89 -5.46 22.88
N ALA A 44 -5.81 -4.34 23.61
CA ALA A 44 -5.93 -3.01 23.02
C ALA A 44 -4.95 -2.82 21.84
N LEU A 45 -3.68 -3.20 22.03
CA LEU A 45 -2.66 -3.12 20.97
C LEU A 45 -3.02 -3.92 19.72
N GLN A 46 -3.56 -5.13 19.86
CA GLN A 46 -3.99 -5.90 18.70
C GLN A 46 -5.17 -5.27 17.98
N VAL A 47 -6.12 -4.69 18.72
CA VAL A 47 -7.27 -3.99 18.14
C VAL A 47 -6.80 -2.74 17.41
N THR A 48 -5.87 -1.98 17.98
CA THR A 48 -5.23 -0.81 17.34
C THR A 48 -4.59 -1.19 16.01
N GLN A 49 -3.75 -2.23 15.97
CA GLN A 49 -3.09 -2.66 14.72
C GLN A 49 -4.10 -3.12 13.65
N ARG A 50 -5.17 -3.82 14.05
CA ARG A 50 -6.26 -4.19 13.13
C ARG A 50 -7.02 -2.96 12.63
N GLY A 51 -7.19 -1.94 13.49
CA GLY A 51 -7.81 -0.67 13.14
C GLY A 51 -7.05 0.06 12.04
N TYR A 52 -5.72 0.15 12.14
CA TYR A 52 -4.91 0.79 11.10
C TYR A 52 -5.05 0.09 9.74
N LEU A 53 -5.01 -1.25 9.70
CA LEU A 53 -5.19 -1.96 8.45
C LEU A 53 -6.61 -1.82 7.89
N ALA A 54 -7.63 -1.79 8.76
CA ALA A 54 -9.01 -1.57 8.33
C ALA A 54 -9.20 -0.17 7.72
N ALA A 55 -8.60 0.85 8.32
CA ALA A 55 -8.62 2.21 7.80
C ALA A 55 -7.85 2.35 6.48
N ALA A 56 -6.71 1.68 6.33
CA ALA A 56 -5.99 1.60 5.05
C ALA A 56 -6.86 1.02 3.92
N VAL A 57 -7.55 -0.09 4.20
CA VAL A 57 -8.46 -0.73 3.25
C VAL A 57 -9.63 0.19 2.91
N GLN A 58 -10.20 0.87 3.90
CA GLN A 58 -11.29 1.82 3.70
C GLN A 58 -10.87 2.96 2.78
N LEU A 59 -9.72 3.60 3.03
CA LEU A 59 -9.22 4.70 2.21
C LEU A 59 -9.00 4.29 0.75
N ILE A 60 -8.49 3.07 0.51
CA ILE A 60 -8.33 2.53 -0.85
C ILE A 60 -9.71 2.32 -1.51
N HIS A 61 -10.67 1.76 -0.79
CA HIS A 61 -12.02 1.56 -1.33
C HIS A 61 -12.73 2.89 -1.60
N ASP A 62 -12.54 3.90 -0.74
CA ASP A 62 -13.06 5.25 -0.96
C ASP A 62 -12.46 5.83 -2.24
N ALA A 63 -11.14 5.74 -2.42
CA ALA A 63 -10.46 6.16 -3.65
C ALA A 63 -10.97 5.42 -4.90
N GLN A 64 -11.29 4.12 -4.81
CA GLN A 64 -11.87 3.34 -5.90
C GLN A 64 -13.34 3.72 -6.19
N ALA A 65 -14.08 4.13 -5.17
CA ALA A 65 -15.49 4.49 -5.26
C ALA A 65 -15.73 5.92 -5.79
N GLN A 66 -14.67 6.72 -5.96
CA GLN A 66 -14.75 8.08 -6.47
C GLN A 66 -15.40 8.13 -7.86
N ALA A 67 -16.43 8.97 -8.02
CA ALA A 67 -17.27 8.95 -9.22
C ALA A 67 -16.58 9.51 -10.48
N THR A 68 -15.73 10.53 -10.32
CA THR A 68 -15.13 11.25 -11.46
C THR A 68 -13.73 10.73 -11.79
N ASN A 69 -12.88 10.58 -10.77
CA ASN A 69 -11.47 10.21 -10.92
C ASN A 69 -11.15 9.01 -10.01
N PRO A 70 -11.73 7.82 -10.26
CA PRO A 70 -11.53 6.64 -9.41
C PRO A 70 -10.10 6.13 -9.50
N LEU A 71 -9.65 5.48 -8.42
CA LEU A 71 -8.44 4.66 -8.47
C LEU A 71 -8.65 3.52 -9.47
N GLY A 72 -7.89 3.57 -10.57
CA GLY A 72 -8.05 2.69 -11.72
C GLY A 72 -6.88 1.74 -11.95
N SER A 73 -6.91 1.03 -13.07
CA SER A 73 -5.83 0.09 -13.45
C SER A 73 -4.47 0.77 -13.60
N VAL A 74 -4.44 2.03 -14.04
CA VAL A 74 -3.21 2.84 -14.15
C VAL A 74 -2.53 2.99 -12.78
N ASP A 75 -3.30 3.31 -11.74
CA ASP A 75 -2.81 3.45 -10.38
C ASP A 75 -2.37 2.10 -9.79
N GLN A 76 -3.13 1.03 -10.04
CA GLN A 76 -2.77 -0.32 -9.59
C GLN A 76 -1.43 -0.79 -10.18
N VAL A 77 -1.20 -0.51 -11.47
CA VAL A 77 0.09 -0.77 -12.13
C VAL A 77 1.17 0.11 -11.52
N ALA A 78 0.89 1.38 -11.20
CA ALA A 78 1.84 2.30 -10.59
C ALA A 78 2.27 1.88 -9.17
N TYR A 79 1.35 1.41 -8.32
CA TYR A 79 1.67 0.85 -7.01
C TYR A 79 2.46 -0.47 -7.13
N SER A 80 2.16 -1.30 -8.14
CA SER A 80 2.99 -2.48 -8.45
C SER A 80 4.41 -2.10 -8.87
N ALA A 81 4.55 -1.05 -9.67
CA ALA A 81 5.84 -0.51 -10.08
C ALA A 81 6.64 0.04 -8.89
N LEU A 82 5.98 0.74 -7.96
CA LEU A 82 6.57 1.19 -6.70
C LEU A 82 7.05 0.01 -5.84
N ALA A 83 6.21 -1.01 -5.64
CA ALA A 83 6.59 -2.20 -4.89
C ALA A 83 7.82 -2.88 -5.49
N SER A 84 7.85 -3.02 -6.81
CA SER A 84 8.97 -3.57 -7.56
C SER A 84 10.24 -2.70 -7.43
N ALA A 85 10.12 -1.37 -7.49
CA ALA A 85 11.25 -0.46 -7.31
C ALA A 85 11.83 -0.53 -5.88
N LYS A 86 10.99 -0.79 -4.88
CA LYS A 86 11.39 -1.04 -3.48
C LYS A 86 11.84 -2.50 -3.23
N GLY A 87 11.94 -3.34 -4.27
CA GLY A 87 12.40 -4.74 -4.16
C GLY A 87 11.42 -5.68 -3.44
N ARG A 88 10.14 -5.34 -3.38
CA ARG A 88 9.11 -6.10 -2.64
C ARG A 88 8.26 -6.94 -3.59
N ILE A 89 8.09 -8.22 -3.28
CA ILE A 89 7.17 -9.12 -3.99
C ILE A 89 5.81 -9.06 -3.30
N GLN A 90 4.98 -8.09 -3.69
CA GLN A 90 3.64 -7.91 -3.15
C GLN A 90 2.70 -7.35 -4.22
N THR A 91 1.39 -7.54 -4.03
CA THR A 91 0.38 -6.94 -4.89
C THR A 91 0.35 -5.42 -4.74
N TRP A 92 -0.25 -4.73 -5.72
CA TRP A 92 -0.48 -3.28 -5.64
C TRP A 92 -1.24 -2.89 -4.37
N PHE A 93 -2.25 -3.68 -4.00
CA PHE A 93 -3.10 -3.41 -2.85
C PHE A 93 -2.30 -3.50 -1.54
N ASN A 94 -1.49 -4.55 -1.39
CA ASN A 94 -0.62 -4.69 -0.23
C ASN A 94 0.46 -3.59 -0.20
N ALA A 95 0.90 -3.12 -1.36
CA ALA A 95 1.84 -1.99 -1.44
C ALA A 95 1.22 -0.69 -0.94
N ALA A 96 -0.02 -0.39 -1.34
CA ALA A 96 -0.77 0.78 -0.87
C ALA A 96 -1.04 0.70 0.65
N CYS A 97 -1.53 -0.45 1.15
CA CYS A 97 -1.71 -0.66 2.59
C CYS A 97 -0.40 -0.51 3.37
N LYS A 98 0.72 -1.02 2.83
CA LYS A 98 2.04 -0.90 3.49
C LYS A 98 2.50 0.55 3.56
N LEU A 99 2.27 1.32 2.50
CA LEU A 99 2.61 2.74 2.47
C LEU A 99 1.80 3.51 3.52
N TYR A 100 0.49 3.30 3.55
CA TYR A 100 -0.40 3.88 4.57
C TYR A 100 0.11 3.59 5.99
N LEU A 101 0.47 2.32 6.28
CA LEU A 101 0.97 1.93 7.60
C LEU A 101 2.32 2.57 7.95
N ASP A 102 3.18 2.80 6.96
CA ASP A 102 4.47 3.47 7.17
C ASP A 102 4.28 4.95 7.52
N VAL A 103 3.34 5.61 6.87
CA VAL A 103 3.00 7.03 7.08
C VAL A 103 2.38 7.24 8.46
N ILE A 104 1.37 6.44 8.83
CA ILE A 104 0.77 6.51 10.18
C ILE A 104 1.81 6.22 11.26
N ARG A 105 2.72 5.28 11.03
CA ARG A 105 3.81 5.00 11.97
C ARG A 105 4.73 6.21 12.16
N ALA A 106 4.94 7.02 11.13
CA ALA A 106 5.72 8.26 11.20
C ALA A 106 4.96 9.39 11.91
N GLY A 107 3.63 9.29 12.04
CA GLY A 107 2.77 10.30 12.65
C GLY A 107 2.14 11.26 11.65
N ASP A 108 2.26 10.96 10.35
CA ASP A 108 1.80 11.78 9.24
C ASP A 108 0.46 11.28 8.68
N VAL A 109 -0.17 12.06 7.80
CA VAL A 109 -1.45 11.75 7.18
C VAL A 109 -1.25 10.94 5.89
N PRO A 110 -1.81 9.72 5.81
CA PRO A 110 -1.70 8.91 4.62
C PRO A 110 -2.60 9.41 3.48
N ILE A 111 -2.11 9.23 2.26
CA ILE A 111 -2.81 9.58 1.02
C ILE A 111 -2.81 8.37 0.08
N VAL A 112 -3.96 8.08 -0.52
CA VAL A 112 -4.06 7.21 -1.69
C VAL A 112 -4.23 8.09 -2.92
N TYR A 113 -3.24 8.03 -3.81
CA TYR A 113 -3.30 8.75 -5.09
C TYR A 113 -4.08 7.96 -6.14
N ARG A 114 -4.80 8.70 -7.00
CA ARG A 114 -5.71 8.15 -8.01
C ARG A 114 -5.68 8.95 -9.31
N ASP A 115 -6.02 8.27 -10.41
CA ASP A 115 -6.24 8.82 -11.75
C ASP A 115 -5.12 9.76 -12.23
N ALA A 116 -3.86 9.34 -12.05
CA ALA A 116 -2.73 10.12 -12.54
C ALA A 116 -2.72 10.15 -14.08
N THR A 117 -2.71 11.36 -14.64
CA THR A 117 -2.79 11.59 -16.08
C THR A 117 -1.76 12.60 -16.54
N VAL A 118 -1.10 12.32 -17.66
CA VAL A 118 -0.27 13.29 -18.40
C VAL A 118 -1.08 13.74 -19.60
N SER A 119 -1.58 14.97 -19.57
CA SER A 119 -2.43 15.52 -20.64
C SER A 119 -1.62 16.15 -21.77
N VAL A 120 -0.39 16.60 -21.47
CA VAL A 120 0.54 17.12 -22.48
C VAL A 120 1.90 16.48 -22.27
N THR A 121 2.32 15.68 -23.25
CA THR A 121 3.55 14.87 -23.23
C THR A 121 4.75 15.56 -23.90
N THR A 122 4.56 16.74 -24.48
CA THR A 122 5.65 17.53 -25.07
C THR A 122 6.58 18.08 -23.99
N PRO A 123 7.90 18.17 -24.23
CA PRO A 123 8.82 18.78 -23.27
C PRO A 123 8.49 20.25 -22.94
N ASN A 124 7.91 20.98 -23.89
CA ASN A 124 7.47 22.35 -23.70
C ASN A 124 6.22 22.63 -24.56
N PRO A 125 5.03 22.83 -23.97
CA PRO A 125 4.72 22.72 -22.54
C PRO A 125 4.50 21.26 -22.10
N PHE A 126 4.81 20.94 -20.85
CA PHE A 126 4.43 19.68 -20.20
C PHE A 126 3.29 19.89 -19.20
N THR A 127 2.33 18.97 -19.12
CA THR A 127 1.20 19.02 -18.17
C THR A 127 0.84 17.64 -17.64
N CYS A 128 0.74 17.51 -16.32
CA CYS A 128 0.25 16.31 -15.65
C CYS A 128 -0.54 16.64 -14.38
N ILE A 129 -1.38 15.70 -13.96
CA ILE A 129 -2.17 15.80 -12.73
C ILE A 129 -2.26 14.43 -12.05
N ILE A 130 -2.42 14.43 -10.73
CA ILE A 130 -2.78 13.28 -9.91
C ILE A 130 -3.78 13.72 -8.85
N TYR A 131 -4.83 12.93 -8.62
CA TYR A 131 -5.85 13.23 -7.62
C TYR A 131 -5.55 12.54 -6.29
N LEU A 132 -6.09 13.11 -5.22
CA LEU A 132 -5.80 12.72 -3.84
C LEU A 132 -7.02 12.08 -3.19
N GLU A 133 -6.77 11.08 -2.35
CA GLU A 133 -7.70 10.62 -1.32
C GLU A 133 -6.93 10.64 0.01
N GLU A 134 -7.01 11.75 0.73
CA GLU A 134 -6.33 11.94 2.01
C GLU A 134 -7.21 11.41 3.15
N GLU A 135 -6.61 10.72 4.13
CA GLU A 135 -7.38 10.31 5.31
C GLU A 135 -7.91 11.53 6.10
N THR A 136 -7.08 12.56 6.22
CA THR A 136 -7.49 13.88 6.72
C THR A 136 -7.36 14.88 5.58
N GLY A 137 -8.49 15.31 5.03
CA GLY A 137 -8.53 16.18 3.85
C GLY A 137 -7.79 17.50 4.03
N SER A 138 -7.15 17.97 2.95
CA SER A 138 -6.43 19.25 2.87
C SER A 138 -5.21 19.37 3.79
N THR A 139 -4.56 18.24 4.10
CA THR A 139 -3.31 18.22 4.87
C THR A 139 -2.10 18.44 3.96
N LEU A 140 -2.13 17.90 2.74
CA LEU A 140 -1.04 18.08 1.77
C LEU A 140 -0.87 19.57 1.41
N ALA A 141 0.31 20.12 1.68
CA ALA A 141 0.62 21.53 1.40
C ALA A 141 1.67 21.70 0.30
N ALA A 142 2.64 20.78 0.21
CA ALA A 142 3.72 20.84 -0.75
C ALA A 142 4.19 19.45 -1.21
N GLY A 143 4.67 19.37 -2.45
CA GLY A 143 5.32 18.19 -2.97
C GLY A 143 5.89 18.39 -4.37
N LYS A 144 6.62 17.39 -4.84
CA LYS A 144 7.32 17.43 -6.11
C LYS A 144 7.06 16.17 -6.93
N PHE A 145 7.03 16.34 -8.25
CA PHE A 145 7.13 15.23 -9.18
C PHE A 145 8.60 14.93 -9.48
N TYR A 146 8.98 13.67 -9.29
CA TYR A 146 10.29 13.14 -9.62
C TYR A 146 10.21 12.36 -10.92
N PHE A 147 11.17 12.54 -11.82
CA PHE A 147 11.20 11.95 -13.16
C PHE A 147 12.52 11.22 -13.43
N GLY A 148 12.47 10.18 -14.25
CA GLY A 148 13.65 9.47 -14.72
C GLY A 148 13.34 8.46 -15.82
N THR A 149 14.37 7.96 -16.50
CA THR A 149 14.22 6.94 -17.56
C THR A 149 14.11 5.51 -17.00
N SER A 150 14.26 5.34 -15.69
CA SER A 150 14.04 4.09 -14.96
C SER A 150 13.20 4.34 -13.70
N LYS A 151 12.30 3.40 -13.39
CA LYS A 151 11.50 3.38 -12.17
C LYS A 151 12.32 3.36 -10.86
N THR A 152 13.60 2.98 -10.91
CA THR A 152 14.49 2.95 -9.75
C THR A 152 15.37 4.20 -9.61
N ASN A 153 15.39 5.07 -10.62
CA ASN A 153 16.29 6.23 -10.67
C ASN A 153 15.55 7.47 -11.19
N LEU A 154 14.79 8.12 -10.31
CA LEU A 154 14.06 9.36 -10.60
C LEU A 154 14.90 10.56 -10.14
N ILE A 155 15.77 11.06 -11.02
CA ILE A 155 16.80 12.07 -10.70
C ILE A 155 16.36 13.51 -10.95
N ASN A 156 15.42 13.72 -11.88
CA ASN A 156 14.94 15.04 -12.22
C ASN A 156 13.73 15.36 -11.33
N VAL A 157 13.52 16.64 -11.03
CA VAL A 157 12.48 17.04 -10.10
C VAL A 157 11.81 18.33 -10.58
N GLN A 158 10.51 18.42 -10.38
CA GLN A 158 9.72 19.62 -10.64
C GLN A 158 8.72 19.81 -9.50
N ALA A 159 8.62 21.03 -8.98
CA ALA A 159 7.61 21.37 -7.97
C ALA A 159 6.20 21.22 -8.54
N ALA A 160 5.30 20.62 -7.77
CA ALA A 160 3.89 20.51 -8.11
C ALA A 160 3.13 21.73 -7.56
N VAL A 161 2.07 22.09 -8.27
CA VAL A 161 1.01 22.94 -7.75
C VAL A 161 0.02 22.05 -7.00
N ILE A 162 -0.22 22.35 -5.74
CA ILE A 162 -1.14 21.60 -4.89
C ILE A 162 -2.49 22.33 -4.85
N VAL A 163 -3.56 21.60 -5.11
CA VAL A 163 -4.93 22.00 -4.79
C VAL A 163 -5.33 21.18 -3.56
N PRO A 164 -5.33 21.77 -2.35
CA PRO A 164 -5.52 21.03 -1.11
C PRO A 164 -6.78 20.16 -1.12
N GLY A 165 -6.66 18.90 -0.71
CA GLY A 165 -7.77 17.95 -0.68
C GLY A 165 -8.26 17.46 -2.05
N VAL A 166 -7.62 17.89 -3.15
CA VAL A 166 -8.10 17.59 -4.51
C VAL A 166 -7.02 16.95 -5.37
N SER A 167 -5.91 17.65 -5.62
CA SER A 167 -4.93 17.22 -6.63
C SER A 167 -3.55 17.82 -6.44
N ALA A 168 -2.55 17.18 -7.05
CA ALA A 168 -1.24 17.75 -7.31
C ALA A 168 -0.97 17.72 -8.82
N GLY A 169 -0.37 18.77 -9.39
CA GLY A 169 -0.16 18.84 -10.83
C GLY A 169 0.99 19.74 -11.27
N ILE A 170 1.35 19.62 -12.55
CA ILE A 170 2.21 20.54 -13.28
C ILE A 170 1.38 21.06 -14.44
N THR A 171 1.34 22.38 -14.63
CA THR A 171 0.54 23.00 -15.69
C THR A 171 1.43 23.85 -16.57
N ALA A 172 1.54 23.47 -17.84
CA ALA A 172 2.24 24.21 -18.88
C ALA A 172 3.67 24.68 -18.53
N ILE A 173 4.49 23.76 -18.00
CA ILE A 173 5.91 24.04 -17.66
C ILE A 173 6.84 23.53 -18.76
N ASP A 174 7.94 24.26 -18.99
CA ASP A 174 9.05 23.80 -19.83
C ASP A 174 9.95 22.83 -19.06
N LEU A 175 9.96 21.57 -19.47
CA LEU A 175 10.82 20.51 -18.95
C LEU A 175 11.83 20.01 -19.99
N SER A 176 12.08 20.78 -21.06
CA SER A 176 13.04 20.45 -22.13
C SER A 176 14.47 20.28 -21.66
N ALA A 177 14.80 20.76 -20.45
CA ALA A 177 16.08 20.52 -19.80
C ALA A 177 16.37 19.02 -19.57
N PHE A 178 15.33 18.18 -19.44
CA PHE A 178 15.52 16.74 -19.20
C PHE A 178 14.52 15.81 -19.90
N LEU A 179 13.42 16.32 -20.45
CA LEU A 179 12.50 15.53 -21.28
C LEU A 179 12.93 15.58 -22.75
N ILE A 180 13.14 14.40 -23.33
CA ILE A 180 13.53 14.20 -24.72
C ILE A 180 12.40 13.46 -25.43
N ALA A 181 11.91 14.00 -26.54
CA ALA A 181 10.87 13.38 -27.36
C ALA A 181 11.27 11.95 -27.79
N GLY A 182 10.30 11.03 -27.78
CA GLY A 182 10.48 9.62 -28.09
C GLY A 182 11.00 8.76 -26.94
N ILE A 183 11.41 9.35 -25.81
CA ILE A 183 11.91 8.60 -24.65
C ILE A 183 10.78 8.31 -23.65
N LYS A 184 10.81 7.10 -23.09
CA LYS A 184 9.95 6.70 -21.98
C LYS A 184 10.47 7.28 -20.66
N TYR A 185 9.60 7.96 -19.93
CA TYR A 185 9.88 8.44 -18.58
C TYR A 185 8.96 7.77 -17.57
N PHE A 186 9.50 7.56 -16.39
CA PHE A 186 8.79 7.23 -15.17
C PHE A 186 8.67 8.48 -14.32
N TYR A 187 7.56 8.61 -13.59
CA TYR A 187 7.36 9.72 -12.68
C TYR A 187 6.61 9.32 -11.42
N GLN A 188 6.85 10.05 -10.34
CA GLN A 188 6.23 9.81 -9.04
C GLN A 188 6.05 11.14 -8.31
N PHE A 189 4.88 11.37 -7.75
CA PHE A 189 4.66 12.46 -6.82
C PHE A 189 5.12 12.05 -5.42
N ARG A 190 5.81 12.94 -4.72
CA ARG A 190 6.19 12.77 -3.32
C ARG A 190 5.94 14.07 -2.56
N PRO A 191 5.24 14.02 -1.40
CA PRO A 191 5.18 15.14 -0.47
C PRO A 191 6.58 15.59 -0.05
N ASP A 192 6.71 16.88 0.26
CA ASP A 192 7.99 17.45 0.72
C ASP A 192 8.32 17.01 2.16
N ALA A 193 9.60 17.08 2.51
CA ALA A 193 10.03 16.84 3.89
C ALA A 193 9.38 17.87 4.82
N ALA A 194 8.94 17.43 6.01
CA ALA A 194 8.16 18.18 6.99
C ALA A 194 6.76 18.63 6.53
N ASP A 195 6.26 18.14 5.39
CA ASP A 195 4.84 18.22 5.05
C ASP A 195 4.03 17.27 5.96
N GLY A 196 2.77 17.61 6.27
CA GLY A 196 1.91 16.77 7.12
C GLY A 196 1.57 15.40 6.52
N CYS A 197 1.92 15.19 5.25
CA CYS A 197 1.75 13.93 4.51
C CYS A 197 3.10 13.32 4.10
N GLU A 198 4.22 13.66 4.78
CA GLU A 198 5.55 13.15 4.44
C GLU A 198 5.55 11.61 4.29
N GLY A 199 6.20 11.12 3.23
CA GLY A 199 6.31 9.69 2.94
C GLY A 199 5.06 9.05 2.32
N ALA A 200 3.94 9.76 2.20
CA ALA A 200 2.80 9.33 1.39
C ALA A 200 3.13 9.46 -0.10
N ASP A 201 4.03 8.61 -0.61
CA ASP A 201 4.43 8.62 -2.01
C ASP A 201 3.30 8.12 -2.93
N SER A 202 3.16 8.70 -4.13
CA SER A 202 2.31 8.07 -5.15
C SER A 202 2.87 6.74 -5.66
N GLY A 203 2.07 5.99 -6.42
CA GLY A 203 2.60 4.96 -7.32
C GLY A 203 3.61 5.54 -8.32
N ILE A 204 4.40 4.69 -8.98
CA ILE A 204 5.33 5.11 -10.04
C ILE A 204 4.66 4.93 -11.39
N TYR A 205 4.31 6.04 -12.02
CA TYR A 205 3.64 6.10 -13.31
C TYR A 205 4.65 6.22 -14.45
N ASN A 206 4.18 6.14 -15.70
CA ASN A 206 5.04 6.27 -16.87
C ASN A 206 4.31 6.88 -18.07
N PHE A 207 5.06 7.55 -18.94
CA PHE A 207 4.58 8.12 -20.20
C PHE A 207 5.71 8.12 -21.24
N TYR A 208 5.37 8.34 -22.50
CA TYR A 208 6.34 8.64 -23.56
C TYR A 208 6.29 10.14 -23.85
N ALA A 209 7.44 10.80 -23.80
CA ALA A 209 7.54 12.19 -24.23
C ALA A 209 7.36 12.28 -25.74
N THR A 210 6.62 13.28 -26.23
CA THR A 210 6.31 13.46 -27.67
C THR A 210 6.92 14.72 -28.21
#